data_AF-A0A955LA71-F1
#
_entry.id   AF-A0A955LA71-F1
#
_cell.length_a   1.000
_cell.length_b   1.000
_cell.length_c   1.000
_cell.angle_alpha   90.00
_cell.angle_beta   90.00
_cell.angle_gamma   90.00
#
_symmetry.space_group_name_H-M   'P 1'
#
loop_
_entity.id
_entity.type
_entity.pdbx_description
1 polymer ?
#
loop_
_entity_poly.entity_id
_entity_poly.type
_entity_poly.pdbx_seq_one_letter_code
_entity_poly.pdbx_strand_id
1 'polypeptide(L)' 'MVPPRGGNWGWDPVLEVKKVSKTFGEMDVSEKNKYSMRAMALRQLKDYLS' A
#
# COMPACT_ATOMS: atom_id res chain seq x y z
N MET A 1 3.98 9.81 -8.51
CA MET A 1 5.17 8.97 -8.31
C MET A 1 6.27 9.86 -7.76
N VAL A 2 7.15 9.29 -6.95
CA VAL A 2 8.27 9.98 -6.30
C VAL A 2 9.58 9.23 -6.59
N PRO A 3 10.76 9.86 -6.41
CA PRO A 3 12.03 9.14 -6.44
C PRO A 3 11.98 7.92 -5.49
N PRO A 4 12.61 6.79 -5.86
CA PRO A 4 12.49 5.56 -5.11
C PRO A 4 13.02 5.72 -3.68
N ARG A 5 12.22 5.31 -2.70
CA ARG A 5 12.62 5.25 -1.28
C ARG A 5 12.30 3.88 -0.67
N GLY A 6 13.14 3.43 0.24
CA GLY A 6 13.01 2.13 0.89
C GLY A 6 13.37 0.95 -0.01
N GLY A 7 12.89 -0.25 0.33
CA GLY A 7 13.21 -1.50 -0.35
C GLY A 7 12.08 -2.50 -0.26
N ASN A 8 11.49 -2.84 -1.41
CA ASN A 8 10.44 -3.85 -1.52
C ASN A 8 10.27 -4.24 -3.01
N TRP A 9 9.30 -5.08 -3.33
CA TRP A 9 9.12 -5.61 -4.68
C TRP A 9 8.40 -4.65 -5.65
N GLY A 10 8.74 -4.74 -6.93
CA GLY A 10 8.05 -4.03 -8.01
C GLY A 10 8.14 -2.51 -7.90
N TRP A 11 6.99 -1.85 -7.92
CA TRP A 11 6.84 -0.39 -7.91
C TRP A 11 6.63 0.21 -6.51
N ASP A 12 6.74 -0.61 -5.46
CA ASP A 12 6.58 -0.14 -4.09
C ASP A 12 7.46 1.08 -3.73
N PRO A 13 8.74 1.16 -4.16
CA PRO A 13 9.60 2.30 -3.81
C PRO A 13 9.15 3.65 -4.38
N VAL A 14 8.32 3.68 -5.42
CA VAL A 14 7.89 4.93 -6.12
C VAL A 14 6.43 5.30 -5.83
N LEU A 15 5.70 4.44 -5.13
CA LEU A 15 4.30 4.66 -4.77
C LEU A 15 4.17 5.25 -3.37
N GLU A 16 4.04 6.58 -3.32
CA GLU A 16 3.82 7.34 -2.09
C GLU A 16 2.35 7.34 -1.65
N VAL A 17 2.12 6.97 -0.38
CA VAL A 17 0.86 7.18 0.32
C VAL A 17 0.87 8.59 0.93
N LYS A 18 0.20 9.53 0.26
CA LYS A 18 0.17 10.96 0.65
C LYS A 18 -0.23 11.22 2.10
N LYS A 19 -1.08 10.37 2.70
CA LYS A 19 -1.56 10.52 4.08
C LYS A 19 -0.46 10.36 5.13
N VAL A 20 0.60 9.63 4.80
CA VAL A 20 1.71 9.31 5.71
C VAL A 20 3.08 9.69 5.15
N SER A 21 3.12 10.30 3.96
CA SER A 21 4.34 10.74 3.27
C SER A 21 5.43 9.66 3.12
N LYS A 22 5.01 8.38 3.06
CA LYS A 22 5.88 7.22 2.87
C LYS A 22 5.56 6.50 1.57
N THR A 23 6.57 5.93 0.92
CA THR A 23 6.34 4.97 -0.15
C THR A 23 5.97 3.59 0.41
N PHE A 24 5.36 2.73 -0.39
CA PHE A 24 5.19 1.33 0.01
C PHE A 24 6.52 0.60 0.23
N GLY A 25 7.61 1.10 -0.38
CA GLY A 25 8.98 0.62 -0.12
C GLY A 25 9.48 0.93 1.29
N GLU A 26 8.92 1.95 1.94
CA GLU A 26 9.27 2.37 3.31
C GLU A 26 8.36 1.73 4.39
N MET A 27 7.39 0.90 3.99
CA MET A 27 6.40 0.30 4.90
C MET A 27 6.66 -1.18 5.12
N ASP A 28 6.41 -1.65 6.35
CA ASP A 28 6.26 -3.08 6.62
C ASP A 28 4.92 -3.62 6.07
N VAL A 29 4.75 -4.94 6.07
CA VAL A 29 3.54 -5.60 5.53
C VAL A 29 2.26 -5.18 6.27
N SER A 30 2.33 -4.95 7.57
CA SER A 30 1.20 -4.55 8.40
C SER A 30 0.76 -3.12 8.10
N GLU A 31 1.71 -2.20 8.01
CA GLU A 31 1.48 -0.81 7.63
C GLU A 31 0.95 -0.73 6.19
N LYS A 32 1.57 -1.45 5.25
CA LYS A 32 1.14 -1.51 3.85
C LYS A 32 -0.30 -2.00 3.71
N ASN A 33 -0.72 -3.01 4.47
CA ASN A 33 -2.08 -3.57 4.41
C ASN A 33 -3.20 -2.60 4.83
N LYS A 34 -2.88 -1.54 5.58
CA LYS A 34 -3.84 -0.49 5.90
C LYS A 34 -4.23 0.34 4.67
N TYR A 35 -3.28 0.52 3.75
CA TYR A 35 -3.41 1.40 2.59
C TYR A 35 -3.42 0.66 1.24
N SER A 36 -3.22 -0.66 1.23
CA SER A 36 -3.11 -1.40 -0.03
C SER A 36 -4.46 -1.50 -0.76
N MET A 37 -4.41 -1.27 -2.08
CA MET A 37 -5.57 -1.42 -2.97
C MET A 37 -6.14 -2.85 -2.89
N ARG A 38 -5.27 -3.85 -2.77
CA ARG A 38 -5.66 -5.25 -2.58
C ARG A 38 -6.51 -5.44 -1.33
N ALA A 39 -6.07 -4.89 -0.19
CA ALA A 39 -6.82 -5.01 1.07
C ALA A 39 -8.15 -4.26 1.01
N MET A 40 -8.20 -3.10 0.35
CA MET A 40 -9.43 -2.34 0.14
C MET A 40 -10.44 -3.11 -0.72
N ALA A 41 -9.99 -3.68 -1.84
CA ALA A 41 -10.85 -4.47 -2.73
C ALA A 41 -11.40 -5.73 -2.03
N LEU A 42 -10.56 -6.42 -1.24
CA LEU A 42 -11.00 -7.59 -0.48
C LEU A 42 -12.01 -7.24 0.62
N ARG A 43 -11.92 -6.06 1.23
CA ARG A 43 -12.95 -5.58 2.18
C ARG A 43 -14.29 -5.38 1.47
N GLN A 44 -14.29 -4.69 0.33
CA GLN A 44 -15.52 -4.49 -0.45
C GLN A 44 -16.12 -5.82 -0.92
N LEU A 45 -15.28 -6.77 -1.35
CA LEU A 45 -15.75 -8.11 -1.72
C LEU A 45 -16.37 -8.84 -0.52
N LYS A 46 -15.74 -8.77 0.65
CA LYS A 46 -16.28 -9.37 1.88
C LYS A 46 -17.63 -8.77 2.24
N ASP A 47 -17.75 -7.44 2.18
CA ASP A 47 -18.98 -6.72 2.52
C ASP A 47 -20.11 -7.07 1.54
N TYR A 48 -19.78 -7.33 0.26
CA TYR A 48 -20.76 -7.78 -0.74
C TYR A 48 -21.23 -9.23 -0.53
N LEU A 49 -20.36 -10.10 0.01
CA LEU A 49 -20.66 -11.53 0.23
C LEU A 49 -21.29 -11.83 1.59
N SER A 50 -21.40 -10.83 2.47
CA SER A 50 -21.99 -10.95 3.81
C SER A 50 -23.47 -10.58 3.80
#